data_AF-A0A4Y1RYB6-F1
#
_entry.id   AF-A0A4Y1RYB6-F1
#
_cell.length_a   1.000
_cell.length_b   1.000
_cell.length_c   1.000
_cell.angle_alpha   90.00
_cell.angle_beta   90.00
_cell.angle_gamma   90.00
#
_symmetry.space_group_name_H-M   'P 1'
#
loop_
_entity.id
_entity.type
_entity.pdbx_description
1 polymer ?
#
loop_
_entity_poly.entity_id
_entity_poly.type
_entity_poly.pdbx_seq_one_letter_code
_entity_poly.pdbx_strand_id
1 'polypeptide(L)'
;AQSSSYFVILALSIAVNLLLVFQFCVDGEWRLTWSKRAAEEAERVAAIPCSGHGTAYLDGLFLMGRTSPDCSEFVTECAANADSGDPYFLQPFWMQHAAQITQGRYIVFGAGSTQLLNAAVHALSSHNSSNSSSPASVVATIPYYRVRFLLYKTQTEFFRSLDYRFEETHPHFLIYSEAGKVIEFVTSPNNPDGKLNKAVLHGPNASAIYDRVYYWPHFTAIPNPADDDLMLFSFPNSLVMLVLDLGT
;
A
#
# COMPACT_ATOMS: atom_id res chain seq x y z
N ALA A 1 -27.11 -55.00 4.68
CA ALA A 1 -27.59 -53.61 4.49
C ALA A 1 -26.44 -52.60 4.35
N GLN A 2 -25.42 -52.62 5.21
CA GLN A 2 -24.31 -51.63 5.18
C GLN A 2 -23.48 -51.63 3.88
N SER A 3 -23.09 -52.79 3.34
CA SER A 3 -22.25 -52.88 2.13
C SER A 3 -22.90 -52.20 0.90
N SER A 4 -24.20 -52.37 0.70
CA SER A 4 -24.93 -51.73 -0.42
C SER A 4 -24.95 -50.21 -0.34
N SER A 5 -24.96 -49.64 0.87
CA SER A 5 -24.96 -48.19 1.06
C SER A 5 -23.62 -47.56 0.68
N TYR A 6 -22.50 -48.23 1.00
CA TYR A 6 -21.15 -47.74 0.63
C TYR A 6 -20.94 -47.74 -0.88
N PHE A 7 -21.44 -48.76 -1.59
CA PHE A 7 -21.38 -48.79 -3.06
C PHE A 7 -22.18 -47.66 -3.70
N VAL A 8 -23.36 -47.33 -3.16
CA VAL A 8 -24.17 -46.20 -3.65
C VAL A 8 -23.48 -44.86 -3.41
N ILE A 9 -22.88 -44.66 -2.24
CA ILE A 9 -22.14 -43.42 -1.91
C ILE A 9 -20.89 -43.30 -2.78
N LEU A 10 -20.14 -44.38 -3.00
CA LEU A 10 -18.96 -44.37 -3.85
C LEU A 10 -19.34 -44.08 -5.30
N ALA A 11 -20.41 -44.70 -5.81
CA ALA A 11 -20.90 -44.45 -7.16
C ALA A 11 -21.37 -43.00 -7.35
N LEU A 12 -22.08 -42.42 -6.37
CA LEU A 12 -22.46 -41.01 -6.37
C LEU A 12 -21.24 -40.09 -6.32
N SER A 13 -20.24 -40.41 -5.49
CA SER A 13 -19.01 -39.63 -5.40
C SER A 13 -18.22 -39.65 -6.72
N ILE A 14 -18.10 -40.82 -7.35
CA ILE A 14 -17.46 -40.97 -8.66
C ILE A 14 -18.26 -40.21 -9.72
N ALA A 15 -19.59 -40.33 -9.74
CA ALA A 15 -20.43 -39.63 -10.71
C ALA A 15 -20.33 -38.11 -10.57
N VAL A 16 -20.32 -37.58 -9.35
CA VAL A 16 -20.16 -36.13 -9.10
C VAL A 16 -18.77 -35.66 -9.52
N ASN A 17 -17.70 -36.40 -9.17
CA ASN A 17 -16.35 -36.04 -9.60
C ASN A 17 -16.18 -36.12 -11.12
N LEU A 18 -16.77 -37.12 -11.79
CA LEU A 18 -16.77 -37.22 -13.25
C LEU A 18 -17.58 -36.11 -13.91
N LEU A 19 -18.71 -35.70 -13.32
CA LEU A 19 -19.50 -34.56 -13.78
C LEU A 19 -18.71 -33.24 -13.65
N LEU A 20 -18.01 -33.05 -12.53
CA LEU A 20 -17.17 -31.89 -12.28
C LEU A 20 -15.97 -31.85 -13.24
N VAL A 21 -15.30 -32.98 -13.46
CA VAL A 21 -14.22 -33.11 -14.45
C VAL A 21 -14.73 -32.89 -15.87
N PHE A 22 -15.92 -33.39 -16.20
CA PHE A 22 -16.54 -33.16 -17.51
C PHE A 22 -16.91 -31.69 -17.72
N GLN A 23 -17.49 -31.02 -16.72
CA GLN A 23 -17.70 -29.56 -16.77
C GLN A 23 -16.37 -28.82 -16.95
N PHE A 24 -15.32 -29.22 -16.22
CA PHE A 24 -14.00 -28.61 -16.31
C PHE A 24 -13.32 -28.83 -17.67
N CYS A 25 -13.46 -30.02 -18.26
CA CYS A 25 -12.82 -30.38 -19.53
C CYS A 25 -13.61 -29.95 -20.78
N VAL A 26 -14.94 -29.90 -20.71
CA VAL A 26 -15.79 -29.50 -21.86
C VAL A 26 -15.89 -27.99 -21.99
N ASP A 27 -15.91 -27.24 -20.88
CA ASP A 27 -16.00 -25.78 -20.99
C ASP A 27 -14.68 -25.16 -21.45
N GLY A 28 -13.51 -25.78 -21.20
CA GLY A 28 -12.21 -25.46 -21.83
C GLY A 28 -11.64 -24.04 -21.68
N GLU A 29 -12.50 -23.10 -21.29
CA GLU A 29 -12.31 -21.71 -21.01
C GLU A 29 -13.16 -21.42 -19.78
N TRP A 30 -12.58 -20.75 -18.80
CA TRP A 30 -13.35 -20.10 -17.75
C TRP A 30 -14.25 -19.04 -18.39
N ARG A 31 -15.47 -19.41 -18.81
CA ARG A 31 -16.44 -18.44 -19.31
C ARG A 31 -16.84 -17.54 -18.14
N LEU A 32 -16.26 -16.35 -18.05
CA LEU A 32 -16.68 -15.32 -17.09
C LEU A 32 -18.17 -15.05 -17.33
N THR A 33 -19.03 -15.47 -16.41
CA THR A 33 -20.48 -15.32 -16.55
C THR A 33 -20.96 -14.09 -15.80
N TRP A 34 -20.65 -13.98 -14.52
CA TRP A 34 -21.12 -12.89 -13.65
C TRP A 34 -20.33 -11.59 -13.85
N SER A 35 -19.04 -11.66 -14.14
CA SER A 35 -18.13 -10.51 -14.27
C SER A 35 -18.04 -9.96 -15.69
N LYS A 36 -18.60 -10.65 -16.69
CA LYS A 36 -18.53 -10.25 -18.10
C LYS A 36 -19.05 -8.83 -18.33
N ARG A 37 -20.22 -8.49 -17.77
CA ARG A 37 -20.81 -7.16 -17.91
C ARG A 37 -19.93 -6.05 -17.32
N ALA A 38 -19.35 -6.31 -16.14
CA ALA A 38 -18.45 -5.37 -15.48
C ALA A 38 -17.15 -5.18 -16.26
N ALA A 39 -16.60 -6.26 -16.83
CA ALA A 39 -15.42 -6.21 -17.68
C ALA A 39 -15.69 -5.41 -18.98
N GLU A 40 -16.79 -5.70 -19.69
CA GLU A 40 -17.19 -4.98 -20.91
C GLU A 40 -17.42 -3.49 -20.66
N GLU A 41 -17.96 -3.12 -19.50
CA GLU A 41 -18.18 -1.73 -19.12
C GLU A 41 -16.87 -1.01 -18.79
N ALA A 42 -15.97 -1.67 -18.04
CA ALA A 42 -14.64 -1.15 -17.76
C ALA A 42 -13.82 -0.94 -19.05
N GLU A 43 -13.86 -1.91 -19.97
CA GLU A 43 -13.20 -1.80 -21.29
C GLU A 43 -13.79 -0.66 -22.14
N ARG A 44 -15.13 -0.51 -22.15
CA ARG A 44 -15.79 0.57 -22.90
C ARG A 44 -15.39 1.95 -22.38
N VAL A 45 -15.32 2.13 -21.06
CA VAL A 45 -14.92 3.40 -20.45
C VAL A 45 -13.44 3.68 -20.69
N ALA A 46 -12.58 2.67 -20.55
CA ALA A 46 -11.15 2.78 -20.83
C ALA A 46 -10.86 3.15 -22.30
N ALA A 47 -11.77 2.81 -23.23
CA ALA A 47 -11.66 3.12 -24.65
C ALA A 47 -12.19 4.52 -25.05
N ILE A 48 -12.72 5.31 -24.11
CA ILE A 48 -13.20 6.67 -24.41
C ILE A 48 -12.00 7.56 -24.83
N PRO A 49 -12.04 8.20 -26.00
CA PRO A 49 -10.94 9.06 -26.43
C PRO A 49 -10.89 10.34 -25.58
N CYS A 50 -9.72 10.62 -25.01
CA CYS A 50 -9.44 11.82 -24.24
C CYS A 50 -8.16 12.53 -24.74
N SER A 51 -7.94 12.54 -26.06
CA SER A 51 -6.86 13.25 -26.80
C SER A 51 -5.41 13.07 -26.31
N GLY A 52 -5.16 12.17 -25.35
CA GLY A 52 -3.88 12.06 -24.65
C GLY A 52 -3.72 13.06 -23.50
N HIS A 53 -4.71 13.91 -23.25
CA HIS A 53 -4.75 14.92 -22.19
C HIS A 53 -5.68 14.56 -21.03
N GLY A 54 -6.28 13.37 -21.05
CA GLY A 54 -7.16 12.90 -19.99
C GLY A 54 -7.42 11.39 -20.02
N THR A 55 -8.30 10.94 -19.14
CA THR A 55 -8.77 9.56 -19.03
C THR A 55 -10.17 9.56 -18.45
N ALA A 56 -11.03 8.66 -18.93
CA ALA A 56 -12.37 8.46 -18.39
C ALA A 56 -12.38 7.35 -17.33
N TYR A 57 -13.22 7.51 -16.32
CA TYR A 57 -13.41 6.55 -15.22
C TYR A 57 -14.87 6.14 -15.14
N LEU A 58 -15.12 4.93 -14.62
CA LEU A 58 -16.46 4.31 -14.56
C LEU A 58 -17.45 5.15 -13.74
N ASP A 59 -16.93 5.83 -12.71
CA ASP A 59 -17.63 6.71 -11.78
C ASP A 59 -17.47 8.21 -12.13
N GLY A 60 -16.98 8.52 -13.34
CA GLY A 60 -16.83 9.88 -13.82
C GLY A 60 -18.14 10.67 -13.79
N LEU A 61 -18.06 11.97 -13.48
CA LEU A 61 -19.22 12.84 -13.36
C LEU A 61 -19.96 12.94 -14.71
N PHE A 62 -21.19 12.42 -14.76
CA PHE A 62 -22.02 12.47 -15.96
C PHE A 62 -22.60 13.87 -16.16
N LEU A 63 -21.92 14.72 -16.93
CA LEU A 63 -22.44 16.03 -17.29
C LEU A 63 -23.55 15.89 -18.34
N MET A 64 -24.80 15.77 -17.87
CA MET A 64 -26.06 16.10 -18.54
C MET A 64 -26.03 16.04 -20.09
N GLY A 65 -25.91 14.83 -20.64
CA GLY A 65 -26.14 14.58 -22.07
C GLY A 65 -25.09 15.11 -23.05
N ARG A 66 -23.95 15.61 -22.57
CA ARG A 66 -22.78 15.89 -23.41
C ARG A 66 -21.71 14.85 -23.14
N THR A 67 -21.12 14.29 -24.20
CA THR A 67 -19.84 13.59 -24.10
C THR A 67 -18.87 14.52 -23.36
N SER A 68 -18.20 13.99 -22.33
CA SER A 68 -17.09 14.72 -21.70
C SER A 68 -16.20 15.28 -22.82
N PRO A 69 -15.80 16.57 -22.76
CA PRO A 69 -14.86 17.10 -23.74
C PRO A 69 -13.66 16.15 -23.81
N ASP A 70 -13.18 15.89 -25.01
CA ASP A 70 -12.09 14.97 -25.30
C ASP A 70 -10.73 15.47 -24.77
N CYS A 71 -10.73 16.48 -23.90
CA CYS A 71 -9.57 17.15 -23.31
C CYS A 71 -8.64 17.83 -24.33
N SER A 72 -9.10 18.08 -25.58
CA SER A 72 -8.26 18.66 -26.64
C SER A 72 -8.04 20.18 -26.52
N GLU A 73 -8.91 20.90 -25.80
CA GLU A 73 -8.84 22.36 -25.70
C GLU A 73 -7.87 22.81 -24.62
N PHE A 74 -6.83 23.55 -25.03
CA PHE A 74 -5.86 24.16 -24.11
C PHE A 74 -6.41 25.43 -23.48
N VAL A 75 -6.25 25.55 -22.16
CA VAL A 75 -6.54 26.79 -21.43
C VAL A 75 -5.35 27.73 -21.52
N THR A 76 -5.53 28.89 -22.16
CA THR A 76 -4.52 29.95 -22.23
C THR A 76 -4.33 30.61 -20.87
N GLU A 77 -3.09 31.00 -20.54
CA GLU A 77 -2.74 31.67 -19.27
C GLU A 77 -2.99 30.82 -18.00
N CYS A 78 -2.93 29.49 -18.12
CA CYS A 78 -2.97 28.58 -16.98
C CYS A 78 -1.57 28.38 -16.39
N ALA A 79 -1.40 28.67 -15.10
CA ALA A 79 -0.15 28.39 -14.39
C ALA A 79 0.03 26.87 -14.20
N ALA A 80 1.27 26.38 -14.38
CA ALA A 80 1.59 24.99 -14.10
C ALA A 80 1.41 24.68 -12.60
N ASN A 81 0.66 23.62 -12.28
CA ASN A 81 0.51 23.12 -10.93
C ASN A 81 1.43 21.91 -10.73
N ALA A 82 2.46 22.07 -9.88
CA ALA A 82 3.39 21.01 -9.50
C ALA A 82 3.51 20.90 -7.96
N ASP A 83 2.51 21.37 -7.23
CA ASP A 83 2.53 21.42 -5.77
C ASP A 83 2.28 20.04 -5.13
N SER A 84 1.58 19.17 -5.86
CA SER A 84 1.25 17.81 -5.42
C SER A 84 2.26 16.79 -5.94
N GLY A 85 2.63 15.83 -5.08
CA GLY A 85 3.50 14.70 -5.43
C GLY A 85 2.75 13.57 -6.15
N ASP A 86 1.68 13.88 -6.88
CA ASP A 86 0.81 12.88 -7.50
C ASP A 86 1.53 12.18 -8.66
N PRO A 87 1.69 10.85 -8.60
CA PRO A 87 2.54 10.13 -9.55
C PRO A 87 1.78 9.71 -10.82
N TYR A 88 1.08 10.65 -11.45
CA TYR A 88 0.40 10.45 -12.74
C TYR A 88 1.34 9.93 -13.84
N PHE A 89 2.65 10.19 -13.71
CA PHE A 89 3.67 9.66 -14.64
C PHE A 89 3.70 8.12 -14.70
N LEU A 90 3.17 7.40 -13.69
CA LEU A 90 3.08 5.93 -13.68
C LEU A 90 1.83 5.39 -14.38
N GLN A 91 0.88 6.24 -14.74
CA GLN A 91 -0.36 5.82 -15.41
C GLN A 91 -0.10 4.97 -16.68
N PRO A 92 0.83 5.34 -17.60
CA PRO A 92 1.09 4.54 -18.81
C PRO A 92 1.64 3.14 -18.50
N PHE A 93 2.43 2.99 -17.43
CA PHE A 93 2.98 1.70 -17.03
C PHE A 93 1.87 0.74 -16.56
N TRP A 94 0.96 1.22 -15.72
CA TRP A 94 -0.16 0.41 -15.20
C TRP A 94 -1.14 0.00 -16.30
N MET A 95 -1.33 0.86 -17.31
CA MET A 95 -2.11 0.50 -18.51
C MET A 95 -1.49 -0.67 -19.29
N GLN A 96 -0.20 -0.97 -19.11
CA GLN A 96 0.51 -2.03 -19.83
C GLN A 96 0.72 -3.32 -19.00
N HIS A 97 0.63 -3.29 -17.66
CA HIS A 97 1.15 -4.36 -16.79
C HIS A 97 0.18 -4.86 -15.70
N ALA A 98 -1.13 -4.91 -15.97
CA ALA A 98 -2.18 -5.10 -14.96
C ALA A 98 -2.19 -6.43 -14.16
N ALA A 99 -1.26 -7.38 -14.33
CA ALA A 99 -1.32 -8.68 -13.64
C ALA A 99 0.05 -9.34 -13.36
N GLN A 100 0.65 -9.12 -12.18
CA GLN A 100 1.75 -9.93 -11.59
C GLN A 100 1.76 -9.86 -10.04
N ILE A 101 2.19 -10.93 -9.35
CA ILE A 101 2.14 -11.09 -7.87
C ILE A 101 3.53 -11.44 -7.30
N THR A 102 3.83 -10.93 -6.09
CA THR A 102 5.04 -11.17 -5.27
C THR A 102 4.84 -12.29 -4.24
N GLN A 103 5.92 -13.01 -3.84
CA GLN A 103 5.89 -14.11 -2.85
C GLN A 103 6.70 -13.78 -1.58
N GLY A 104 6.29 -14.35 -0.42
CA GLY A 104 7.15 -14.53 0.76
C GLY A 104 7.02 -13.53 1.92
N ARG A 105 6.05 -12.60 1.91
CA ARG A 105 5.82 -11.63 3.00
C ARG A 105 4.33 -11.44 3.28
N TYR A 106 4.02 -10.93 4.47
CA TYR A 106 2.66 -10.49 4.79
C TYR A 106 2.43 -9.09 4.24
N ILE A 107 1.32 -8.93 3.53
CA ILE A 107 0.93 -7.66 2.92
C ILE A 107 -0.37 -7.20 3.57
N VAL A 108 -0.38 -5.97 4.10
CA VAL A 108 -1.57 -5.30 4.60
C VAL A 108 -1.86 -4.09 3.72
N PHE A 109 -3.08 -4.02 3.21
CA PHE A 109 -3.56 -2.87 2.45
C PHE A 109 -4.31 -1.90 3.36
N GLY A 110 -4.13 -0.61 3.13
CA GLY A 110 -4.84 0.45 3.82
C GLY A 110 -5.26 1.57 2.88
N ALA A 111 -6.30 2.30 3.27
CA ALA A 111 -6.80 3.48 2.58
C ALA A 111 -5.90 4.69 2.92
N GLY A 112 -4.68 4.68 2.39
CA GLY A 112 -3.68 5.73 2.57
C GLY A 112 -2.60 5.41 3.61
N SER A 113 -1.47 6.11 3.49
CA SER A 113 -0.28 5.91 4.32
C SER A 113 -0.54 6.24 5.78
N THR A 114 -1.37 7.25 6.04
CA THR A 114 -1.74 7.68 7.38
C THR A 114 -2.34 6.55 8.21
N GLN A 115 -3.23 5.74 7.61
CA GLN A 115 -3.87 4.63 8.30
C GLN A 115 -2.85 3.55 8.67
N LEU A 116 -1.99 3.17 7.73
CA LEU A 116 -1.03 2.08 7.92
C LEU A 116 0.12 2.47 8.84
N LEU A 117 0.61 3.71 8.75
CA LEU A 117 1.64 4.21 9.65
C LEU A 117 1.13 4.25 11.09
N ASN A 118 -0.11 4.69 11.31
CA ASN A 118 -0.70 4.66 12.65
C ASN A 118 -0.92 3.22 13.16
N ALA A 119 -1.40 2.32 12.30
CA ALA A 119 -1.56 0.91 12.65
C ALA A 119 -0.21 0.26 13.02
N ALA A 120 0.85 0.56 12.28
CA ALA A 120 2.21 0.11 12.55
C ALA A 120 2.73 0.66 13.89
N VAL A 121 2.56 1.96 14.16
CA VAL A 121 2.92 2.57 15.45
C VAL A 121 2.19 1.90 16.60
N HIS A 122 0.88 1.68 16.47
CA HIS A 122 0.09 1.03 17.51
C HIS A 122 0.54 -0.41 17.76
N ALA A 123 0.75 -1.21 16.71
CA ALA A 123 1.22 -2.59 16.81
C ALA A 123 2.61 -2.67 17.47
N LEU A 124 3.53 -1.77 17.10
CA LEU A 124 4.85 -1.70 17.71
C LEU A 124 4.78 -1.18 19.15
N SER A 125 3.85 -0.29 19.50
CA SER A 125 3.71 0.19 20.89
C SER A 125 3.17 -0.88 21.83
N SER A 126 2.39 -1.84 21.31
CA SER A 126 1.59 -2.80 22.09
C SER A 126 2.37 -4.03 22.63
N HIS A 127 3.66 -4.18 22.37
CA HIS A 127 4.35 -5.41 22.76
C HIS A 127 4.96 -5.38 24.18
N ASN A 128 4.42 -6.25 25.04
CA ASN A 128 5.01 -6.82 26.27
C ASN A 128 5.96 -5.93 27.07
N SER A 129 5.39 -5.05 27.89
CA SER A 129 5.70 -5.16 29.31
C SER A 129 4.55 -4.59 30.12
N SER A 130 3.93 -5.45 30.93
CA SER A 130 3.15 -5.06 32.09
C SER A 130 3.94 -4.21 33.12
N ASN A 131 5.16 -3.78 32.78
CA ASN A 131 6.12 -3.04 33.61
C ASN A 131 6.64 -1.74 32.93
N SER A 132 6.36 -1.46 31.66
CA SER A 132 6.70 -0.16 31.05
C SER A 132 5.60 0.84 31.38
N SER A 133 5.81 1.64 32.42
CA SER A 133 4.88 2.72 32.78
C SER A 133 4.89 3.90 31.80
N SER A 134 5.78 3.90 30.81
CA SER A 134 5.97 5.00 29.86
C SER A 134 5.44 4.67 28.46
N PRO A 135 4.79 5.62 27.78
CA PRO A 135 4.39 5.49 26.38
C PRO A 135 5.62 5.33 25.48
N ALA A 136 5.47 4.60 24.37
CA ALA A 136 6.51 4.50 23.34
C ALA A 136 6.78 5.87 22.71
N SER A 137 8.05 6.21 22.52
CA SER A 137 8.47 7.44 21.86
C SER A 137 8.51 7.22 20.35
N VAL A 138 7.78 8.02 19.60
CA VAL A 138 7.77 7.99 18.12
C VAL A 138 8.58 9.17 17.61
N VAL A 139 9.58 8.92 16.79
CA VAL A 139 10.51 9.95 16.30
C VAL A 139 10.68 9.89 14.78
N ALA A 140 11.18 10.97 14.18
CA ALA A 140 11.55 11.01 12.77
C ALA A 140 12.90 11.74 12.63
N THR A 141 13.94 11.02 12.23
CA THR A 141 15.31 11.57 12.20
C THR A 141 15.52 12.56 11.06
N ILE A 142 16.10 13.72 11.37
CA ILE A 142 16.45 14.82 10.43
C ILE A 142 17.58 14.36 9.48
N PRO A 143 17.61 14.78 8.19
CA PRO A 143 16.75 15.79 7.55
C PRO A 143 15.45 15.22 6.98
N TYR A 144 14.33 15.90 7.21
CA TYR A 144 13.03 15.59 6.63
C TYR A 144 12.40 16.82 5.96
N TYR A 145 11.53 16.59 4.97
CA TYR A 145 10.66 17.61 4.41
C TYR A 145 9.60 18.04 5.44
N ARG A 146 9.40 19.36 5.60
CA ARG A 146 8.50 19.94 6.61
C ARG A 146 7.10 19.32 6.59
N VAL A 147 6.54 19.09 5.40
CA VAL A 147 5.19 18.51 5.24
C VAL A 147 5.16 17.05 5.67
N ARG A 148 6.23 16.28 5.44
CA ARG A 148 6.28 14.86 5.84
C ARG A 148 6.39 14.72 7.36
N PHE A 149 7.17 15.59 8.01
CA PHE A 149 7.21 15.67 9.46
C PHE A 149 5.86 16.07 10.06
N LEU A 150 5.18 17.05 9.47
CA LEU A 150 3.82 17.42 9.88
C LEU A 150 2.86 16.22 9.75
N LEU A 151 2.96 15.43 8.67
CA LEU A 151 2.16 14.21 8.52
C LEU A 151 2.44 13.21 9.66
N TYR A 152 3.70 12.89 9.95
CA TYR A 152 4.06 11.95 11.03
C TYR A 152 3.63 12.44 12.40
N LYS A 153 3.83 13.73 12.69
CA LYS A 153 3.41 14.34 13.95
C LYS A 153 1.89 14.31 14.07
N THR A 154 1.18 14.86 13.09
CA THR A 154 -0.28 14.97 13.11
C THR A 154 -0.94 13.61 13.15
N GLN A 155 -0.52 12.62 12.35
CA GLN A 155 -1.13 11.30 12.41
C GLN A 155 -0.93 10.65 13.79
N THR A 156 0.26 10.77 14.38
CA THR A 156 0.59 10.10 15.64
C THR A 156 -0.17 10.76 16.79
N GLU A 157 -0.28 12.08 16.78
CA GLU A 157 -1.00 12.84 17.80
C GLU A 157 -2.53 12.78 17.62
N PHE A 158 -3.03 12.62 16.40
CA PHE A 158 -4.47 12.63 16.10
C PHE A 158 -5.22 11.52 16.82
N PHE A 159 -4.63 10.31 16.88
CA PHE A 159 -5.26 9.16 17.53
C PHE A 159 -5.15 9.17 19.06
N ARG A 160 -4.47 10.17 19.67
CA ARG A 160 -4.38 10.44 21.12
C ARG A 160 -4.34 9.18 22.01
N SER A 161 -3.48 8.22 21.69
CA SER A 161 -3.32 7.02 22.51
C SER A 161 -2.48 7.31 23.76
N LEU A 162 -2.75 6.58 24.85
CA LEU A 162 -1.87 6.55 26.03
C LEU A 162 -0.61 5.69 25.80
N ASP A 163 -0.56 4.93 24.71
CA ASP A 163 0.49 3.95 24.45
C ASP A 163 1.72 4.54 23.75
N TYR A 164 1.59 5.72 23.12
CA TYR A 164 2.67 6.34 22.35
C TYR A 164 2.55 7.86 22.28
N ARG A 165 3.69 8.52 22.07
CA ARG A 165 3.78 9.98 21.87
C ARG A 165 4.82 10.35 20.84
N PHE A 166 4.56 11.38 20.05
CA PHE A 166 5.53 11.90 19.09
C PHE A 166 6.55 12.82 19.79
N GLU A 167 7.83 12.64 19.51
CA GLU A 167 8.92 13.43 20.09
C GLU A 167 9.78 14.06 18.99
N GLU A 168 10.09 15.35 19.16
CA GLU A 168 10.91 16.09 18.20
C GLU A 168 12.39 15.73 18.40
N THR A 169 13.02 15.21 17.35
CA THR A 169 14.40 14.72 17.39
C THR A 169 15.38 15.89 17.59
N HIS A 170 15.88 16.05 18.81
CA HIS A 170 17.00 16.96 19.08
C HIS A 170 18.33 16.20 18.91
N PRO A 171 19.43 16.84 18.49
CA PRO A 171 20.75 16.18 18.35
C PRO A 171 21.28 15.51 19.63
N HIS A 172 20.68 15.80 20.79
CA HIS A 172 20.98 15.16 22.08
C HIS A 172 20.20 13.85 22.34
N PHE A 173 19.32 13.39 21.44
CA PHE A 173 18.49 12.18 21.60
C PHE A 173 19.24 10.85 21.46
N LEU A 174 20.54 10.87 21.10
CA LEU A 174 21.39 9.67 21.02
C LEU A 174 21.65 9.00 22.39
N ILE A 175 21.07 9.53 23.48
CA ILE A 175 21.18 9.02 24.85
C ILE A 175 19.77 8.80 25.41
N TYR A 176 18.91 8.03 24.72
CA TYR A 176 17.69 7.54 25.37
C TYR A 176 18.06 6.39 26.31
N SER A 177 17.70 6.58 27.59
CA SER A 177 17.91 5.60 28.65
C SER A 177 17.22 4.29 28.30
N GLU A 178 17.91 3.19 28.59
CA GLU A 178 17.62 1.79 28.25
C GLU A 178 16.22 1.23 28.63
N ALA A 179 15.29 2.03 29.14
CA ALA A 179 14.00 1.56 29.67
C ALA A 179 12.78 1.75 28.74
N GLY A 180 12.82 2.68 27.78
CA GLY A 180 11.65 3.05 26.96
C GLY A 180 11.68 2.48 25.54
N LYS A 181 10.51 2.10 25.00
CA LYS A 181 10.39 1.68 23.59
C LYS A 181 10.41 2.89 22.66
N VAL A 182 11.19 2.81 21.59
CA VAL A 182 11.33 3.88 20.60
C VAL A 182 11.03 3.37 19.20
N ILE A 183 10.23 4.12 18.45
CA ILE A 183 9.82 3.82 17.08
C ILE A 183 10.32 4.94 16.17
N GLU A 184 11.20 4.62 15.23
CA GLU A 184 11.78 5.56 14.28
C GLU A 184 11.07 5.48 12.92
N PHE A 185 10.54 6.59 12.43
CA PHE A 185 10.17 6.73 11.02
C PHE A 185 11.41 7.02 10.18
N VAL A 186 11.69 6.16 9.20
CA VAL A 186 12.82 6.28 8.28
C VAL A 186 12.33 6.47 6.86
N THR A 187 12.47 7.67 6.31
CA THR A 187 12.13 7.94 4.90
C THR A 187 13.34 7.67 4.02
N SER A 188 13.25 6.70 3.11
CA SER A 188 14.36 6.33 2.22
C SER A 188 13.85 5.78 0.89
N PRO A 189 13.99 6.53 -0.22
CA PRO A 189 14.68 7.81 -0.36
C PRO A 189 14.01 8.94 0.41
N ASN A 190 14.83 9.80 1.00
CA ASN A 190 14.38 10.93 1.76
C ASN A 190 13.81 12.04 0.87
N ASN A 191 12.88 12.81 1.41
CA ASN A 191 12.38 14.03 0.79
C ASN A 191 12.89 15.22 1.63
N PRO A 192 13.54 16.24 1.06
CA PRO A 192 13.67 16.53 -0.38
C PRO A 192 14.97 16.06 -1.05
N ASP A 193 15.95 15.56 -0.30
CA ASP A 193 17.32 15.38 -0.81
C ASP A 193 17.58 14.03 -1.53
N GLY A 194 16.60 13.14 -1.58
CA GLY A 194 16.67 11.86 -2.30
C GLY A 194 17.61 10.82 -1.68
N LYS A 195 18.15 11.06 -0.49
CA LYS A 195 19.15 10.16 0.11
C LYS A 195 18.54 8.87 0.63
N LEU A 196 19.28 7.78 0.49
CA LEU A 196 18.92 6.47 1.03
C LEU A 196 19.28 6.40 2.52
N ASN A 197 18.37 6.89 3.37
CA ASN A 197 18.58 6.89 4.82
C ASN A 197 18.40 5.49 5.42
N LYS A 198 19.05 5.28 6.58
CA LYS A 198 18.86 4.10 7.43
C LYS A 198 18.45 4.56 8.83
N ALA A 199 17.84 3.66 9.58
CA ALA A 199 17.57 3.88 10.99
C ALA A 199 18.87 4.27 11.72
N VAL A 200 18.80 5.29 12.56
CA VAL A 200 19.90 5.75 13.41
C VAL A 200 19.80 5.12 14.80
N LEU A 201 18.58 4.77 15.22
CA LEU A 201 18.32 4.12 16.49
C LEU A 201 18.43 2.60 16.35
N HIS A 202 19.19 1.98 17.25
CA HIS A 202 19.44 0.55 17.27
C HIS A 202 19.29 0.00 18.69
N GLY A 203 18.92 -1.27 18.80
CA GLY A 203 18.81 -1.99 20.07
C GLY A 203 17.48 -2.73 20.22
N PRO A 204 17.33 -3.54 21.29
CA PRO A 204 16.15 -4.38 21.49
C PRO A 204 14.85 -3.59 21.72
N ASN A 205 14.97 -2.34 22.16
CA ASN A 205 13.84 -1.44 22.42
C ASN A 205 13.60 -0.44 21.27
N ALA A 206 14.37 -0.53 20.18
CA ALA A 206 14.24 0.32 19.01
C ALA A 206 13.61 -0.46 17.84
N SER A 207 12.63 0.15 17.17
CA SER A 207 12.02 -0.40 15.95
C SER A 207 11.98 0.69 14.88
N ALA A 208 12.15 0.30 13.62
CA ALA A 208 12.12 1.23 12.50
C ALA A 208 10.93 0.93 11.57
N ILE A 209 10.24 1.98 11.14
CA ILE A 209 9.23 1.93 10.09
C ILE A 209 9.84 2.58 8.85
N TYR A 210 10.14 1.77 7.84
CA TYR A 210 10.74 2.25 6.60
C TYR A 210 9.68 2.75 5.63
N ASP A 211 9.63 4.05 5.45
CA ASP A 211 8.81 4.72 4.46
C ASP A 211 9.52 4.70 3.09
N ARG A 212 9.14 3.70 2.29
CA ARG A 212 9.72 3.36 0.97
C ARG A 212 8.89 3.93 -0.19
N VAL A 213 8.07 4.95 0.06
CA VAL A 213 7.17 5.55 -0.95
C VAL A 213 7.93 6.03 -2.19
N TYR A 214 9.17 6.50 -2.04
CA TYR A 214 10.02 6.90 -3.17
C TYR A 214 11.04 5.82 -3.56
N TYR A 215 11.01 4.60 -3.00
CA TYR A 215 11.99 3.54 -3.32
C TYR A 215 11.62 2.81 -4.61
N TRP A 216 11.47 3.59 -5.67
CA TRP A 216 11.17 3.12 -7.02
C TRP A 216 12.26 3.60 -7.98
N PRO A 217 12.56 2.85 -9.05
CA PRO A 217 13.58 3.22 -10.05
C PRO A 217 13.43 4.64 -10.63
N HIS A 218 12.22 5.20 -10.56
CA HIS A 218 11.92 6.56 -11.04
C HIS A 218 12.49 7.67 -10.16
N PHE A 219 12.69 7.42 -8.86
CA PHE A 219 13.15 8.44 -7.91
C PHE A 219 14.58 8.18 -7.44
N THR A 220 15.04 6.93 -7.49
CA THR A 220 16.39 6.56 -7.04
C THR A 220 16.89 5.32 -7.79
N ALA A 221 18.20 5.21 -7.96
CA ALA A 221 18.79 3.94 -8.34
C ALA A 221 18.51 2.91 -7.23
N ILE A 222 18.14 1.68 -7.60
CA ILE A 222 17.87 0.61 -6.63
C ILE A 222 19.16 -0.18 -6.42
N PRO A 223 19.95 0.09 -5.36
CA PRO A 223 21.21 -0.61 -5.14
C PRO A 223 20.98 -2.07 -4.76
N ASN A 224 19.93 -2.35 -3.98
CA ASN A 224 19.57 -3.69 -3.51
C ASN A 224 18.04 -3.78 -3.32
N PRO A 225 17.44 -4.98 -3.34
CA PRO A 225 16.07 -5.18 -2.88
C PRO A 225 15.88 -4.63 -1.45
N ALA A 226 14.73 -4.00 -1.18
CA ALA A 226 14.41 -3.56 0.17
C ALA A 226 14.07 -4.78 1.04
N ASP A 227 14.64 -4.83 2.25
CA ASP A 227 14.61 -6.01 3.12
C ASP A 227 14.54 -5.62 4.60
N ASP A 228 13.72 -4.62 4.92
CA ASP A 228 13.49 -4.21 6.31
C ASP A 228 12.25 -4.92 6.89
N ASP A 229 12.20 -5.05 8.22
CA ASP A 229 11.12 -5.77 8.95
C ASP A 229 9.73 -5.19 8.67
N LEU A 230 9.63 -3.87 8.57
CA LEU A 230 8.39 -3.16 8.30
C LEU A 230 8.62 -2.04 7.30
N MET A 231 8.06 -2.24 6.10
CA MET A 231 8.20 -1.33 4.97
C MET A 231 6.84 -0.85 4.49
N LEU A 232 6.72 0.45 4.26
CA LEU A 232 5.56 1.08 3.66
C LEU A 232 5.85 1.49 2.23
N PHE A 233 5.09 0.97 1.29
CA PHE A 233 5.09 1.41 -0.11
C PHE A 233 3.76 2.07 -0.41
N SER A 234 3.78 3.19 -1.13
CA SER A 234 2.55 3.75 -1.71
C SER A 234 2.58 3.52 -3.20
N PHE A 235 1.48 3.03 -3.73
CA PHE A 235 1.20 3.10 -5.14
C PHE A 235 0.68 4.49 -5.51
N PRO A 236 0.75 4.83 -6.80
CA PRO A 236 0.17 6.04 -7.36
C PRO A 236 -1.28 6.34 -7.05
N ASN A 237 -2.09 5.29 -6.91
CA ASN A 237 -3.53 5.41 -6.90
C ASN A 237 -4.09 5.24 -5.49
N SER A 238 -3.41 5.81 -4.48
CA SER A 238 -3.81 5.80 -3.06
C SER A 238 -3.79 4.43 -2.36
N LEU A 239 -3.47 3.34 -3.07
CA LEU A 239 -3.25 2.04 -2.46
C LEU A 239 -1.89 2.02 -1.76
N VAL A 240 -1.91 1.89 -0.44
CA VAL A 240 -0.68 1.79 0.34
C VAL A 240 -0.54 0.35 0.83
N MET A 241 0.67 -0.17 0.66
CA MET A 241 1.07 -1.52 0.98
C MET A 241 2.04 -1.49 2.14
N LEU A 242 1.63 -2.05 3.27
CA LEU A 242 2.52 -2.36 4.38
C LEU A 242 3.02 -3.79 4.20
N VAL A 243 4.33 -3.95 4.14
CA VAL A 243 5.01 -5.23 4.00
C VAL A 243 5.66 -5.56 5.34
N LEU A 244 5.33 -6.72 5.88
CA LEU A 244 5.80 -7.20 7.18
C LEU A 244 6.62 -8.47 6.99
N ASP A 245 7.81 -8.47 7.57
CA ASP A 245 8.56 -9.68 7.89
C ASP A 245 8.35 -9.99 9.37
N LEU A 246 7.80 -11.16 9.69
CA LEU A 246 7.54 -11.55 11.07
C LEU A 246 8.72 -12.28 11.71
N GLY A 247 9.76 -12.63 10.92
CA GLY A 247 10.77 -13.60 11.33
C GLY A 247 10.14 -14.97 11.63
N THR A 248 10.84 -16.05 11.27
CA THR A 248 10.52 -17.39 11.79
C THR A 248 11.28 -17.64 13.08
#